data_AF-A0A6A4W4G2-F1
#
_entry.id   AF-A0A6A4W4G2-F1
#
_cell.length_a   1.000
_cell.length_b   1.000
_cell.length_c   1.000
_cell.angle_alpha   90.00
_cell.angle_beta   90.00
_cell.angle_gamma   90.00
#
_symmetry.space_group_name_H-M   'P 1'
#
loop_
_entity.id
_entity.type
_entity.pdbx_description
1 polymer ?
#
loop_
_entity_poly.entity_id
_entity_poly.type
_entity_poly.pdbx_seq_one_letter_code
_entity_poly.pdbx_strand_id
1 'polypeptide(L)'
;MDAAWQRLQEEEAERMRLEQERLEAEERAIRDAEERVLRGMQLITTNETVSENQRRLADALSVEYQNDRWERYMRCDGLPDPLTRQEVTAYLNSWRETPIEAEQYPEVMRRTDEVLRVIDDLERHVRDKAYGDGELAQDMAAILQQYQDTQTEKLDVATYNLLTDLRPHVDLETNTVQFCSLGRHVSLAVWSNCSKNLKNKGFLFKDLGVRFELPKQLMDKDIAVRIMRTEYDHVSKFCRSKKMLDLAEFRARETLSDVVLEEDLRREREREAARVAAEQQAEREAAEAERLAAEAASAKG
;
A
#
# COMPACT_ATOMS: atom_id res chain seq x y z
N MET A 1 59.38 -39.00 -44.42
CA MET A 1 59.60 -37.56 -44.16
C MET A 1 58.28 -36.82 -43.89
N ASP A 2 57.15 -37.31 -44.43
CA ASP A 2 55.84 -36.66 -44.30
C ASP A 2 55.29 -36.55 -42.88
N ALA A 3 55.51 -37.54 -42.02
CA ALA A 3 55.00 -37.51 -40.64
C ALA A 3 55.67 -36.44 -39.75
N ALA A 4 56.92 -36.08 -40.03
CA ALA A 4 57.62 -35.01 -39.30
C ALA A 4 57.18 -33.62 -39.78
N TRP A 5 56.88 -33.49 -41.08
CA TRP A 5 56.35 -32.26 -41.66
C TRP A 5 54.89 -32.02 -41.24
N GLN A 6 54.07 -33.08 -41.13
CA GLN A 6 52.70 -33.02 -40.62
C GLN A 6 52.64 -32.64 -39.14
N ARG A 7 53.50 -33.21 -38.28
CA ARG A 7 53.57 -32.82 -36.86
C ARG A 7 54.01 -31.37 -36.67
N LEU A 8 54.95 -30.89 -37.49
CA LEU A 8 55.37 -29.49 -37.45
C LEU A 8 54.23 -28.54 -37.87
N GLN A 9 53.43 -28.93 -38.86
CA GLN A 9 52.25 -28.17 -39.29
C GLN A 9 51.11 -28.20 -38.25
N GLU A 10 50.91 -29.32 -37.56
CA GLU A 10 49.95 -29.43 -36.47
C GLU A 10 50.36 -28.58 -35.26
N GLU A 11 51.65 -28.59 -34.88
CA GLU A 11 52.19 -27.72 -33.82
C GLU A 11 52.11 -26.24 -34.19
N GLU A 12 52.37 -25.87 -35.45
CA GLU A 12 52.18 -24.49 -35.93
C GLU A 12 50.70 -24.09 -35.93
N ALA A 13 49.79 -24.98 -36.35
CA ALA A 13 48.36 -24.73 -36.32
C ALA A 13 47.79 -24.62 -34.89
N GLU A 14 48.28 -25.44 -33.95
CA GLU A 14 47.93 -25.33 -32.54
C GLU A 14 48.48 -24.05 -31.92
N ARG A 15 49.73 -23.65 -32.25
CA ARG A 15 50.29 -22.36 -31.83
C ARG A 15 49.46 -21.19 -32.33
N MET A 16 49.06 -21.21 -33.60
CA MET A 16 48.22 -20.17 -34.19
C MET A 16 46.82 -20.12 -33.56
N ARG A 17 46.23 -21.29 -33.23
CA ARG A 17 44.94 -21.36 -32.50
C ARG A 17 45.04 -20.80 -31.10
N LEU A 18 46.08 -21.19 -30.35
CA LEU A 18 46.28 -20.73 -28.99
C LEU A 18 46.56 -19.23 -28.95
N GLU A 19 47.33 -18.72 -29.92
CA GLU A 19 47.60 -17.28 -30.08
C GLU A 19 46.32 -16.51 -30.42
N GLN A 20 45.47 -17.04 -31.32
CA GLN A 20 44.18 -16.45 -31.65
C GLN A 20 43.20 -16.48 -30.46
N GLU A 21 43.12 -17.57 -29.71
CA GLU A 21 42.30 -17.67 -28.51
C GLU A 21 42.76 -16.70 -27.42
N ARG A 22 44.08 -16.52 -27.28
CA ARG A 22 44.65 -15.53 -26.36
C ARG A 22 44.28 -14.10 -26.76
N LEU A 23 44.34 -13.79 -28.06
CA LEU A 23 43.95 -12.49 -28.59
C LEU A 23 42.45 -12.21 -28.39
N GLU A 24 41.59 -13.20 -28.66
CA GLU A 24 40.14 -13.11 -28.44
C GLU A 24 39.78 -12.98 -26.95
N ALA A 25 40.50 -13.67 -26.06
CA ALA A 25 40.36 -13.53 -24.62
C ALA A 25 40.79 -12.13 -24.14
N GLU A 26 41.88 -11.59 -24.69
CA GLU A 26 42.35 -10.24 -24.39
C GLU A 26 41.35 -9.17 -24.87
N GLU A 27 40.80 -9.30 -26.08
CA GLU A 27 39.75 -8.41 -26.60
C GLU A 27 38.44 -8.49 -25.81
N ARG A 28 38.05 -9.68 -25.32
CA ARG A 28 36.91 -9.83 -24.42
C ARG A 28 37.18 -9.16 -23.07
N ALA A 29 38.38 -9.34 -22.51
CA ALA A 29 38.75 -8.73 -21.25
C ALA A 29 38.76 -7.19 -21.33
N ILE A 30 39.21 -6.63 -22.45
CA ILE A 30 39.16 -5.17 -22.71
C ILE A 30 37.71 -4.70 -22.79
N ARG A 31 36.85 -5.35 -23.58
CA ARG A 31 35.42 -4.99 -23.67
C ARG A 31 34.69 -5.08 -22.32
N ASP A 32 34.94 -6.14 -21.56
CA ASP A 32 34.36 -6.31 -20.22
C ASP A 32 34.88 -5.25 -19.23
N ALA A 33 36.11 -4.77 -19.39
CA ALA A 33 36.66 -3.69 -18.58
C ALA A 33 36.02 -2.34 -18.94
N GLU A 34 35.87 -2.03 -20.23
CA GLU A 34 35.19 -0.84 -20.72
C GLU A 34 33.72 -0.81 -20.30
N GLU A 35 33.02 -1.94 -20.41
CA GLU A 35 31.62 -2.05 -19.98
C GLU A 35 31.49 -1.88 -18.46
N ARG A 36 32.43 -2.41 -17.67
CA ARG A 36 32.45 -2.19 -16.21
C ARG A 36 32.63 -0.72 -15.84
N VAL A 37 33.52 0.00 -16.55
CA VAL A 37 33.70 1.43 -16.35
C VAL A 37 32.41 2.19 -16.68
N LEU A 38 31.76 1.86 -17.81
CA LEU A 38 30.51 2.49 -18.21
C LEU A 38 29.38 2.22 -17.20
N ARG A 39 29.22 0.98 -16.75
CA ARG A 39 28.23 0.60 -15.72
C ARG A 39 28.51 1.32 -14.41
N GLY A 40 29.78 1.45 -14.01
CA GLY A 40 30.18 2.20 -12.82
C GLY A 40 29.78 3.68 -12.91
N MET A 41 30.02 4.32 -14.06
CA MET A 41 29.58 5.70 -14.29
C MET A 41 28.05 5.83 -14.26
N GLN A 42 27.33 4.92 -14.93
CA GLN A 42 25.87 4.90 -14.93
C GLN A 42 25.29 4.72 -13.52
N LEU A 43 25.89 3.84 -12.71
CA LEU A 43 25.51 3.62 -11.31
C LEU A 43 25.71 4.88 -10.48
N ILE A 44 26.84 5.57 -10.61
CA ILE A 44 27.10 6.83 -9.92
C ILE A 44 26.01 7.86 -10.27
N THR A 45 25.78 8.12 -11.56
CA THR A 45 24.77 9.08 -12.01
C THR A 45 23.36 8.70 -11.55
N THR A 46 23.02 7.41 -11.59
CA THR A 46 21.71 6.93 -11.14
C THR A 46 21.56 7.11 -9.63
N ASN A 47 22.59 6.78 -8.86
CA ASN A 47 22.57 6.91 -7.40
C ASN A 47 22.51 8.38 -6.96
N GLU A 48 23.23 9.27 -7.63
CA GLU A 48 23.11 10.72 -7.44
C GLU A 48 21.68 11.21 -7.71
N THR A 49 21.08 10.75 -8.81
CA THR A 49 19.70 11.10 -9.16
C THR A 49 18.69 10.58 -8.15
N VAL A 50 18.85 9.34 -7.68
CA VAL A 50 18.00 8.74 -6.65
C VAL A 50 18.15 9.49 -5.33
N SER A 51 19.37 9.80 -4.91
CA SER A 51 19.65 10.53 -3.68
C SER A 51 19.03 11.93 -3.70
N GLU A 52 19.17 12.66 -4.81
CA GLU A 52 18.56 13.98 -4.98
C GLU A 52 17.02 13.88 -4.99
N ASN A 53 16.45 12.88 -5.64
CA ASN A 53 15.00 12.66 -5.60
C ASN A 53 14.49 12.31 -4.20
N GLN A 54 15.23 11.49 -3.45
CA GLN A 54 14.91 11.17 -2.06
C GLN A 54 14.94 12.43 -1.18
N ARG A 55 15.96 13.28 -1.36
CA ARG A 55 16.06 14.57 -0.66
C ARG A 55 14.89 15.49 -0.99
N ARG A 56 14.55 15.63 -2.28
CA ARG A 56 13.41 16.44 -2.72
C ARG A 56 12.07 15.91 -2.20
N LEU A 57 11.90 14.59 -2.15
CA LEU A 57 10.71 13.97 -1.57
C LEU A 57 10.63 14.25 -0.06
N ALA A 58 11.74 14.11 0.67
CA ALA A 58 11.79 14.39 2.10
C ALA A 58 11.48 15.87 2.40
N ASP A 59 12.04 16.80 1.62
CA ASP A 59 11.76 18.24 1.74
C ASP A 59 10.26 18.51 1.46
N ALA A 60 9.69 17.92 0.41
CA ALA A 60 8.28 18.08 0.05
C ALA A 60 7.35 17.55 1.15
N LEU A 61 7.60 16.34 1.65
CA LEU A 61 6.83 15.74 2.75
C LEU A 61 6.95 16.56 4.04
N SER A 62 8.12 17.14 4.30
CA SER A 62 8.32 18.03 5.46
C SER A 62 7.46 19.29 5.35
N VAL A 63 7.45 19.93 4.17
CA VAL A 63 6.62 21.13 3.92
C VAL A 63 5.14 20.80 4.03
N GLU A 64 4.69 19.68 3.44
CA GLU A 64 3.31 19.20 3.53
C GLU A 64 2.90 18.96 4.98
N TYR A 65 3.72 18.26 5.75
CA TYR A 65 3.48 18.04 7.18
C TYR A 65 3.36 19.35 7.98
N GLN A 66 4.22 20.34 7.71
CA GLN A 66 4.11 21.64 8.40
C GLN A 66 2.83 22.40 7.99
N ASN A 67 2.45 22.34 6.72
CA ASN A 67 1.22 22.95 6.23
C ASN A 67 -0.01 22.30 6.88
N ASP A 68 -0.10 20.98 6.92
CA ASP A 68 -1.19 20.26 7.57
C ASP A 68 -1.29 20.61 9.06
N ARG A 69 -0.15 20.68 9.75
CA ARG A 69 -0.10 21.09 11.15
C ARG A 69 -0.58 22.52 11.35
N TRP A 70 -0.20 23.43 10.44
CA TRP A 70 -0.62 24.83 10.48
C TRP A 70 -2.11 25.01 10.18
N GLU A 71 -2.61 24.34 9.14
CA GLU A 71 -4.03 24.33 8.79
C GLU A 71 -4.89 23.80 9.93
N ARG A 72 -4.43 22.74 10.61
CA ARG A 72 -5.11 22.21 11.79
C ARG A 72 -5.13 23.23 12.92
N TYR A 73 -3.97 23.83 13.23
CA TYR A 73 -3.87 24.85 14.27
C TYR A 73 -4.84 26.03 14.00
N MET A 74 -5.00 26.42 12.74
CA MET A 74 -5.88 27.52 12.33
C MET A 74 -7.38 27.20 12.35
N ARG A 75 -7.78 25.92 12.32
CA ARG A 75 -9.20 25.52 12.32
C ARG A 75 -9.91 25.81 13.65
N CYS A 76 -9.19 25.73 14.77
CA CYS A 76 -9.73 25.91 16.13
C CYS A 76 -11.09 25.19 16.37
N ASP A 77 -11.30 24.01 15.76
CA ASP A 77 -12.58 23.31 15.75
C ASP A 77 -12.78 22.37 16.94
N GLY A 78 -11.74 22.14 17.75
CA GLY A 78 -11.80 21.28 18.92
C GLY A 78 -11.84 19.77 18.59
N LEU A 79 -11.57 19.39 17.34
CA LEU A 79 -11.50 18.00 16.92
C LEU A 79 -10.17 17.35 17.37
N PRO A 80 -10.15 16.04 17.66
CA PRO A 80 -8.95 15.34 18.14
C PRO A 80 -7.82 15.37 17.11
N ASP A 81 -6.56 15.39 17.55
CA ASP A 81 -5.41 15.24 16.66
C ASP A 81 -5.23 13.77 16.20
N PRO A 82 -5.28 13.46 14.88
CA PRO A 82 -5.07 12.11 14.35
C PRO A 82 -3.67 11.57 14.67
N LEU A 83 -2.71 12.42 15.02
CA LEU A 83 -1.38 11.99 15.45
C LEU A 83 -1.38 11.43 16.88
N THR A 84 -2.40 11.77 17.67
CA THR A 84 -2.48 11.44 19.09
C THR A 84 -3.56 10.40 19.34
N ARG A 85 -3.14 9.12 19.43
CA ARG A 85 -4.02 7.97 19.70
C ARG A 85 -5.01 8.22 20.86
N GLN A 86 -4.53 8.82 21.95
CA GLN A 86 -5.33 9.04 23.15
C GLN A 86 -6.49 9.99 22.88
N GLU A 87 -6.25 11.10 22.18
CA GLU A 87 -7.29 12.08 21.85
C GLU A 87 -8.35 11.49 20.93
N VAL A 88 -7.91 10.80 19.89
CA VAL A 88 -8.80 10.12 18.93
C VAL A 88 -9.65 9.06 19.63
N THR A 89 -9.06 8.29 20.55
CA THR A 89 -9.79 7.26 21.31
C THR A 89 -10.78 7.89 22.30
N ALA A 90 -10.37 8.95 23.00
CA ALA A 90 -11.21 9.65 23.95
C ALA A 90 -12.43 10.29 23.27
N TYR A 91 -12.23 10.94 22.12
CA TYR A 91 -13.32 11.50 21.33
C TYR A 91 -14.31 10.42 20.87
N LEU A 92 -13.81 9.29 20.38
CA LEU A 92 -14.64 8.15 19.98
C LEU A 92 -15.48 7.60 21.14
N ASN A 93 -14.87 7.43 22.32
CA ASN A 93 -15.58 6.92 23.49
C ASN A 93 -16.66 7.90 23.96
N SER A 94 -16.34 9.19 24.04
CA SER A 94 -17.32 10.23 24.36
C SER A 94 -18.50 10.23 23.39
N TRP A 95 -18.25 9.97 22.10
CA TRP A 95 -19.33 9.82 21.12
C TRP A 95 -20.16 8.57 21.33
N ARG A 96 -19.54 7.42 21.60
CA ARG A 96 -20.25 6.18 21.91
C ARG A 96 -21.14 6.32 23.14
N GLU A 97 -20.67 7.00 24.16
CA GLU A 97 -21.39 7.25 25.42
C GLU A 97 -22.55 8.24 25.30
N THR A 98 -22.74 8.88 24.14
CA THR A 98 -23.87 9.79 23.91
C THR A 98 -25.20 9.01 24.02
N PRO A 99 -26.15 9.44 24.88
CA PRO A 99 -27.42 8.74 25.10
C PRO A 99 -28.25 8.61 23.81
N ILE A 100 -28.96 7.49 23.67
CA ILE A 100 -29.78 7.20 22.49
C ILE A 100 -30.77 8.33 22.21
N GLU A 101 -31.40 8.89 23.25
CA GLU A 101 -32.41 9.95 23.11
C GLU A 101 -31.84 11.26 22.56
N ALA A 102 -30.55 11.51 22.77
CA ALA A 102 -29.85 12.70 22.27
C ALA A 102 -29.46 12.57 20.79
N GLU A 103 -29.43 11.36 20.25
CA GLU A 103 -29.05 11.06 18.86
C GLU A 103 -30.22 11.31 17.89
N GLN A 104 -30.75 12.54 17.91
CA GLN A 104 -31.77 12.97 16.97
C GLN A 104 -31.14 13.25 15.60
N TYR A 105 -31.90 13.00 14.53
CA TYR A 105 -31.38 13.10 13.16
C TYR A 105 -30.60 14.39 12.85
N PRO A 106 -31.09 15.61 13.17
CA PRO A 106 -30.33 16.84 12.90
C PRO A 106 -28.98 16.91 13.62
N GLU A 107 -28.91 16.43 14.87
CA GLU A 107 -27.67 16.45 15.65
C GLU A 107 -26.66 15.42 15.12
N VAL A 108 -27.14 14.23 14.74
CA VAL A 108 -26.30 13.20 14.11
C VAL A 108 -25.75 13.70 12.78
N MET A 109 -26.53 14.43 11.97
CA MET A 109 -26.01 15.03 10.73
C MET A 109 -24.91 16.05 11.02
N ARG A 110 -25.11 16.95 11.99
CA ARG A 110 -24.10 17.94 12.39
C ARG A 110 -22.80 17.27 12.82
N ARG A 111 -22.90 16.23 13.65
CA ARG A 111 -21.75 15.45 14.14
C ARG A 111 -21.11 14.59 13.05
N THR A 112 -21.88 14.13 12.07
CA THR A 112 -21.36 13.41 10.90
C THR A 112 -20.36 14.26 10.13
N ASP A 113 -20.64 15.55 9.94
CA ASP A 113 -19.72 16.46 9.25
C ASP A 113 -18.37 16.59 9.99
N GLU A 114 -18.39 16.57 11.32
CA GLU A 114 -17.18 16.60 12.17
C GLU A 114 -16.42 15.28 12.10
N VAL A 115 -17.13 14.17 12.31
CA VAL A 115 -16.55 12.82 12.33
C VAL A 115 -15.93 12.45 11.00
N LEU A 116 -16.56 12.82 9.87
CA LEU A 116 -15.99 12.53 8.55
C LEU A 116 -14.68 13.26 8.31
N ARG A 117 -14.47 14.44 8.90
CA ARG A 117 -13.16 15.12 8.84
C ARG A 117 -12.12 14.37 9.67
N VAL A 118 -12.49 13.89 10.86
CA VAL A 118 -11.61 13.06 11.69
C VAL A 118 -11.25 11.76 10.97
N ILE A 119 -12.22 11.11 10.31
CA ILE A 119 -11.99 9.91 9.50
C ILE A 119 -11.03 10.20 8.34
N ASP A 120 -11.23 11.29 7.59
CA ASP A 120 -10.35 11.68 6.48
C ASP A 120 -8.91 11.99 6.94
N ASP A 121 -8.76 12.66 8.09
CA ASP A 121 -7.48 12.91 8.74
C ASP A 121 -6.80 11.59 9.18
N LEU A 122 -7.55 10.65 9.75
CA LEU A 122 -7.05 9.34 10.15
C LEU A 122 -6.67 8.47 8.95
N GLU A 123 -7.45 8.50 7.87
CA GLU A 123 -7.18 7.77 6.63
C GLU A 123 -5.88 8.25 5.97
N ARG A 124 -5.67 9.57 5.93
CA ARG A 124 -4.39 10.16 5.49
C ARG A 124 -3.25 9.67 6.38
N HIS A 125 -3.42 9.75 7.71
CA HIS A 125 -2.39 9.33 8.64
C HIS A 125 -1.99 7.85 8.51
N VAL A 126 -2.98 6.95 8.40
CA VAL A 126 -2.76 5.52 8.23
C VAL A 126 -2.08 5.23 6.89
N ARG A 127 -2.45 5.94 5.82
CA ARG A 127 -1.83 5.81 4.50
C ARG A 127 -0.36 6.23 4.52
N ASP A 128 -0.05 7.35 5.15
CA ASP A 128 1.31 7.92 5.17
C ASP A 128 2.25 7.13 6.09
N LYS A 129 1.74 6.57 7.20
CA LYS A 129 2.52 5.73 8.12
C LYS A 129 2.62 4.26 7.74
N ALA A 130 1.95 3.81 6.67
CA ALA A 130 2.14 2.46 6.10
C ALA A 130 3.60 2.17 5.62
N TYR A 131 4.50 3.16 5.73
CA TYR A 131 5.90 3.10 5.33
C TYR A 131 6.89 2.99 6.50
N GLY A 132 6.45 3.05 7.77
CA GLY A 132 7.35 3.10 8.93
C GLY A 132 7.05 2.07 10.02
N ASP A 133 6.15 2.42 10.94
CA ASP A 133 5.85 1.66 12.16
C ASP A 133 4.57 0.84 11.99
N GLY A 134 4.75 -0.45 11.74
CA GLY A 134 3.66 -1.39 11.45
C GLY A 134 2.66 -1.55 12.61
N GLU A 135 3.11 -1.46 13.87
CA GLU A 135 2.23 -1.67 15.03
C GLU A 135 1.35 -0.44 15.27
N LEU A 136 1.93 0.76 15.24
CA LEU A 136 1.17 2.00 15.36
C LEU A 136 0.19 2.17 14.19
N ALA A 137 0.60 1.81 12.96
CA ALA A 137 -0.28 1.87 11.79
C ALA A 137 -1.48 0.92 11.92
N GLN A 138 -1.27 -0.29 12.45
CA GLN A 138 -2.34 -1.26 12.71
C GLN A 138 -3.31 -0.77 13.79
N ASP A 139 -2.79 -0.24 14.90
CA ASP A 139 -3.61 0.32 15.97
C ASP A 139 -4.48 1.49 15.47
N MET A 140 -3.91 2.39 14.69
CA MET A 140 -4.63 3.52 14.12
C MET A 140 -5.64 3.08 13.06
N ALA A 141 -5.33 2.06 12.25
CA ALA A 141 -6.29 1.46 11.32
C ALA A 141 -7.47 0.81 12.06
N ALA A 142 -7.22 0.14 13.19
CA ALA A 142 -8.28 -0.43 14.03
C ALA A 142 -9.17 0.66 14.65
N ILE A 143 -8.60 1.80 15.04
CA ILE A 143 -9.35 2.96 15.53
C ILE A 143 -10.19 3.56 14.40
N LEU A 144 -9.61 3.79 13.22
CA LEU A 144 -10.33 4.26 12.04
C LEU A 144 -11.55 3.38 11.72
N GLN A 145 -11.36 2.06 11.75
CA GLN A 145 -12.45 1.10 11.55
C GLN A 145 -13.57 1.29 12.58
N GLN A 146 -13.21 1.48 13.86
CA GLN A 146 -14.18 1.75 14.91
C GLN A 146 -14.96 3.07 14.71
N TYR A 147 -14.33 4.12 14.18
CA TYR A 147 -15.03 5.35 13.81
C TYR A 147 -16.07 5.11 12.72
N GLN A 148 -15.71 4.36 11.68
CA GLN A 148 -16.62 4.03 10.59
C GLN A 148 -17.80 3.16 11.07
N ASP A 149 -17.54 2.22 11.99
CA ASP A 149 -18.58 1.39 12.61
C ASP A 149 -19.54 2.25 13.45
N THR A 150 -18.99 3.10 14.33
CA THR A 150 -19.81 3.98 15.17
C THR A 150 -20.58 5.00 14.34
N GLN A 151 -20.05 5.51 13.24
CA GLN A 151 -20.80 6.37 12.32
C GLN A 151 -22.04 5.66 11.76
N THR A 152 -21.90 4.37 11.41
CA THR A 152 -23.03 3.59 10.87
C THR A 152 -24.07 3.36 11.95
N GLU A 153 -23.64 2.96 13.14
CA GLU A 153 -24.51 2.77 14.31
C GLU A 153 -25.30 4.03 14.65
N LYS A 154 -24.65 5.20 14.63
CA LYS A 154 -25.30 6.47 15.00
C LYS A 154 -26.33 6.92 13.96
N LEU A 155 -26.11 6.64 12.68
CA LEU A 155 -27.12 6.82 11.64
C LEU A 155 -28.31 5.87 11.80
N ASP A 156 -28.07 4.64 12.24
CA ASP A 156 -29.12 3.67 12.56
C ASP A 156 -29.96 4.12 13.76
N VAL A 157 -29.29 4.57 14.84
CA VAL A 157 -29.96 5.13 16.03
C VAL A 157 -30.78 6.38 15.67
N ALA A 158 -30.23 7.28 14.86
CA ALA A 158 -30.96 8.45 14.36
C ALA A 158 -32.25 8.08 13.62
N THR A 159 -32.16 7.04 12.78
CA THR A 159 -33.32 6.51 12.05
C THR A 159 -34.32 5.88 13.03
N TYR A 160 -33.83 5.11 14.02
CA TYR A 160 -34.66 4.49 15.04
C TYR A 160 -35.45 5.54 15.85
N ASN A 161 -34.79 6.60 16.30
CA ASN A 161 -35.43 7.70 17.01
C ASN A 161 -36.51 8.38 16.16
N LEU A 162 -36.21 8.63 14.87
CA LEU A 162 -37.18 9.16 13.93
C LEU A 162 -38.41 8.24 13.79
N LEU A 163 -38.19 6.92 13.69
CA LEU A 163 -39.25 5.91 13.59
C LEU A 163 -40.08 5.76 14.87
N THR A 164 -39.52 6.15 16.02
CA THR A 164 -40.20 6.06 17.32
C THR A 164 -41.25 7.17 17.48
N ASP A 165 -41.04 8.33 16.85
CA ASP A 165 -42.04 9.40 16.78
C ASP A 165 -42.26 9.90 15.35
N LEU A 166 -43.07 9.16 14.59
CA LEU A 166 -43.43 9.51 13.22
C LEU A 166 -44.59 10.51 13.11
N ARG A 167 -45.25 10.85 14.23
CA ARG A 167 -46.45 11.71 14.25
C ARG A 167 -46.25 13.06 13.54
N PRO A 168 -45.09 13.74 13.66
CA PRO A 168 -44.86 15.02 12.96
C PRO A 168 -44.80 14.90 11.44
N HIS A 169 -44.66 13.67 10.91
CA HIS A 169 -44.38 13.39 9.50
C HIS A 169 -45.50 12.61 8.80
N VAL A 170 -46.65 12.44 9.46
CA VAL A 170 -47.84 11.79 8.87
C VAL A 170 -48.54 12.77 7.92
N ASP A 171 -48.68 12.38 6.66
CA ASP A 171 -49.59 13.00 5.72
C ASP A 171 -51.02 12.49 5.97
N LEU A 172 -51.91 13.40 6.41
CA LEU A 172 -53.28 13.08 6.76
C LEU A 172 -54.16 12.68 5.56
N GLU A 173 -53.79 13.08 4.34
CA GLU A 173 -54.58 12.75 3.13
C GLU A 173 -54.31 11.31 2.67
N THR A 174 -53.03 10.93 2.62
CA THR A 174 -52.62 9.60 2.18
C THR A 174 -52.49 8.59 3.32
N ASN A 175 -52.45 9.09 4.56
CA ASN A 175 -52.17 8.35 5.78
C ASN A 175 -50.87 7.52 5.65
N THR A 176 -49.86 8.16 5.08
CA THR A 176 -48.48 7.67 4.95
C THR A 176 -47.54 8.62 5.68
N VAL A 177 -46.44 8.09 6.18
CA VAL A 177 -45.37 8.89 6.77
C VAL A 177 -44.30 9.13 5.72
N GLN A 178 -43.86 10.37 5.61
CA GLN A 178 -42.82 10.79 4.68
C GLN A 178 -41.85 11.73 5.39
N PHE A 179 -40.59 11.33 5.45
CA PHE A 179 -39.48 12.17 5.87
C PHE A 179 -38.43 12.21 4.77
N CYS A 180 -37.94 13.39 4.44
CA CYS A 180 -36.82 13.56 3.53
C CYS A 180 -35.93 14.70 4.02
N SER A 181 -34.64 14.44 4.13
CA SER A 181 -33.63 15.45 4.44
C SER A 181 -32.42 15.24 3.54
N LEU A 182 -32.05 16.31 2.86
CA LEU A 182 -30.87 16.37 2.01
C LEU A 182 -29.74 17.05 2.79
N GLY A 183 -28.69 16.28 3.10
CA GLY A 183 -27.44 16.81 3.63
C GLY A 183 -26.31 16.65 2.60
N ARG A 184 -25.20 17.32 2.90
CA ARG A 184 -23.96 17.23 2.10
C ARG A 184 -23.46 15.79 2.07
N HIS A 185 -23.10 15.24 3.23
CA HIS A 185 -22.49 13.92 3.29
C HIS A 185 -23.48 12.77 3.40
N VAL A 186 -24.66 13.02 3.96
CA VAL A 186 -25.74 12.03 4.13
C VAL A 186 -27.06 12.65 3.70
N SER A 187 -27.84 11.92 2.93
CA SER A 187 -29.24 12.24 2.68
C SER A 187 -30.10 11.06 3.09
N LEU A 188 -31.14 11.32 3.88
CA LEU A 188 -32.05 10.31 4.42
C LEU A 188 -33.46 10.55 3.90
N ALA A 189 -34.10 9.48 3.45
CA ALA A 189 -35.53 9.42 3.24
C ALA A 189 -36.12 8.21 3.98
N VAL A 190 -37.25 8.44 4.63
CA VAL A 190 -38.01 7.42 5.33
C VAL A 190 -39.45 7.50 4.88
N TRP A 191 -40.02 6.35 4.51
CA TRP A 191 -41.43 6.22 4.18
C TRP A 191 -42.06 5.10 5.00
N SER A 192 -43.30 5.27 5.44
CA SER A 192 -44.07 4.16 6.04
C SER A 192 -45.55 4.25 5.70
N ASN A 193 -46.19 3.08 5.56
CA ASN A 193 -47.63 2.95 5.32
C ASN A 193 -48.38 2.70 6.63
N CYS A 194 -48.59 3.75 7.44
CA CYS A 194 -49.27 3.63 8.73
C CYS A 194 -50.72 3.12 8.61
N SER A 195 -51.37 3.36 7.46
CA SER A 195 -52.74 2.92 7.20
C SER A 195 -52.87 1.51 6.65
N LYS A 196 -51.76 0.82 6.33
CA LYS A 196 -51.75 -0.49 5.62
C LYS A 196 -52.61 -0.47 4.35
N ASN A 197 -52.72 0.70 3.72
CA ASN A 197 -53.55 0.87 2.54
C ASN A 197 -52.88 0.21 1.34
N LEU A 198 -53.50 -0.86 0.82
CA LEU A 198 -53.05 -1.64 -0.33
C LEU A 198 -52.91 -0.81 -1.63
N LYS A 199 -53.50 0.39 -1.69
CA LYS A 199 -53.34 1.32 -2.82
C LYS A 199 -51.99 2.04 -2.81
N ASN A 200 -51.37 2.22 -1.64
CA ASN A 200 -50.13 2.97 -1.46
C ASN A 200 -48.90 2.06 -1.69
N LYS A 201 -48.75 1.58 -2.92
CA LYS A 201 -47.74 0.56 -3.27
C LYS A 201 -46.29 1.05 -3.24
N GLY A 202 -46.04 2.33 -3.05
CA GLY A 202 -44.71 2.90 -3.12
C GLY A 202 -44.77 4.42 -3.15
N PHE A 203 -43.59 5.03 -3.18
CA PHE A 203 -43.46 6.47 -3.12
C PHE A 203 -42.29 6.96 -3.99
N LEU A 204 -42.40 8.19 -4.48
CA LEU A 204 -41.35 8.89 -5.22
C LEU A 204 -40.82 10.02 -4.34
N PHE A 205 -39.60 9.86 -3.83
CA PHE A 205 -38.84 10.95 -3.22
C PHE A 205 -38.26 11.81 -4.34
N LYS A 206 -39.01 12.82 -4.79
CA LYS A 206 -38.60 13.72 -5.88
C LYS A 206 -37.23 14.36 -5.61
N ASP A 207 -37.00 14.77 -4.37
CA ASP A 207 -35.78 15.44 -3.93
C ASP A 207 -34.53 14.54 -4.00
N LEU A 208 -34.70 13.22 -3.83
CA LEU A 208 -33.63 12.23 -4.00
C LEU A 208 -33.59 11.62 -5.40
N GLY A 209 -34.61 11.83 -6.22
CA GLY A 209 -34.77 11.16 -7.52
C GLY A 209 -35.01 9.65 -7.40
N VAL A 210 -35.43 9.14 -6.23
CA VAL A 210 -35.62 7.70 -5.99
C VAL A 210 -37.09 7.35 -5.89
N ARG A 211 -37.50 6.35 -6.67
CA ARG A 211 -38.81 5.70 -6.58
C ARG A 211 -38.63 4.25 -6.15
N PHE A 212 -39.53 3.78 -5.30
CA PHE A 212 -39.62 2.36 -4.98
C PHE A 212 -41.09 1.90 -5.05
N GLU A 213 -41.26 0.59 -5.19
CA GLU A 213 -42.54 -0.08 -5.06
C GLU A 213 -42.38 -1.30 -4.16
N LEU A 214 -43.31 -1.49 -3.23
CA LEU A 214 -43.34 -2.60 -2.30
C LEU A 214 -44.06 -3.80 -2.90
N PRO A 215 -43.50 -5.02 -2.72
CA PRO A 215 -44.22 -6.26 -2.99
C PRO A 215 -45.53 -6.33 -2.20
N LYS A 216 -46.57 -6.91 -2.81
CA LYS A 216 -47.89 -7.04 -2.17
C LYS A 216 -47.85 -7.73 -0.80
N GLN A 217 -46.90 -8.64 -0.60
CA GLN A 217 -46.70 -9.41 0.64
C GLN A 217 -46.20 -8.56 1.82
N LEU A 218 -45.69 -7.36 1.55
CA LEU A 218 -45.19 -6.42 2.57
C LEU A 218 -46.21 -5.32 2.89
N MET A 219 -47.28 -5.21 2.10
CA MET A 219 -48.24 -4.11 2.18
C MET A 219 -49.17 -4.18 3.39
N ASP A 220 -49.37 -5.36 3.97
CA ASP A 220 -50.17 -5.60 5.17
C ASP A 220 -49.34 -5.61 6.46
N LYS A 221 -48.02 -5.39 6.35
CA LYS A 221 -47.07 -5.43 7.46
C LYS A 221 -46.71 -4.03 7.95
N ASP A 222 -46.30 -3.93 9.21
CA ASP A 222 -45.76 -2.71 9.81
C ASP A 222 -44.31 -2.53 9.35
N ILE A 223 -44.15 -1.84 8.22
CA ILE A 223 -42.85 -1.67 7.55
C ILE A 223 -42.58 -0.18 7.34
N ALA A 224 -41.31 0.19 7.51
CA ALA A 224 -40.76 1.44 7.03
C ALA A 224 -39.67 1.14 5.98
N VAL A 225 -39.63 1.97 4.94
CA VAL A 225 -38.60 1.93 3.90
C VAL A 225 -37.63 3.07 4.19
N ARG A 226 -36.38 2.70 4.46
CA ARG A 226 -35.26 3.65 4.62
C ARG A 226 -34.44 3.68 3.34
N ILE A 227 -34.24 4.88 2.80
CA ILE A 227 -33.34 5.15 1.69
C ILE A 227 -32.29 6.13 2.20
N MET A 228 -31.02 5.75 2.09
CA MET A 228 -29.91 6.56 2.56
C MET A 228 -28.86 6.67 1.46
N ARG A 229 -28.46 7.90 1.13
CA ARG A 229 -27.34 8.19 0.23
C ARG A 229 -26.21 8.75 1.08
N THR A 230 -25.02 8.17 0.96
CA THR A 230 -23.81 8.69 1.60
C THR A 230 -22.78 9.07 0.54
N GLU A 231 -22.04 10.15 0.76
CA GLU A 231 -20.90 10.54 -0.10
C GLU A 231 -19.59 9.86 0.31
N TYR A 232 -19.63 9.04 1.35
CA TYR A 232 -18.49 8.29 1.89
C TYR A 232 -18.78 6.78 1.94
N ASP A 233 -17.70 5.99 1.93
CA ASP A 233 -17.75 4.53 1.92
C ASP A 233 -17.74 3.95 3.33
N HIS A 234 -18.92 3.66 3.87
CA HIS A 234 -19.08 2.92 5.14
C HIS A 234 -19.49 1.46 4.93
N VAL A 235 -19.66 1.01 3.67
CA VAL A 235 -20.24 -0.30 3.36
C VAL A 235 -19.28 -1.26 2.67
N SER A 236 -18.26 -0.77 1.94
CA SER A 236 -17.41 -1.66 1.16
C SER A 236 -16.55 -2.57 2.05
N LYS A 237 -16.34 -2.23 3.33
CA LYS A 237 -15.74 -3.16 4.32
C LYS A 237 -16.51 -4.48 4.47
N PHE A 238 -17.81 -4.46 4.19
CA PHE A 238 -18.65 -5.66 4.19
C PHE A 238 -18.61 -6.42 2.85
N CYS A 239 -17.95 -5.87 1.82
CA CYS A 239 -17.79 -6.57 0.55
C CYS A 239 -16.71 -7.65 0.66
N ARG A 240 -17.09 -8.89 0.30
CA ARG A 240 -16.16 -10.04 0.21
C ARG A 240 -14.98 -9.79 -0.74
N SER A 241 -15.15 -8.90 -1.71
CA SER A 241 -14.12 -8.52 -2.68
C SER A 241 -13.15 -7.45 -2.18
N LYS A 242 -13.43 -6.77 -1.05
CA LYS A 242 -12.51 -5.80 -0.43
C LYS A 242 -11.42 -6.54 0.35
N LYS A 243 -10.65 -7.40 -0.34
CA LYS A 243 -9.31 -7.70 0.12
C LYS A 243 -8.49 -6.45 -0.20
N MET A 244 -8.05 -5.72 0.83
CA MET A 244 -7.00 -4.73 0.60
C MET A 244 -5.83 -5.45 -0.08
N LEU A 245 -5.24 -4.83 -1.10
CA LEU A 245 -3.92 -5.23 -1.56
C LEU A 245 -3.02 -5.19 -0.33
N ASP A 246 -2.56 -6.35 0.10
CA ASP A 246 -1.55 -6.42 1.13
C ASP A 246 -0.27 -5.85 0.52
N LEU A 247 0.03 -4.59 0.84
CA LEU A 247 1.26 -3.93 0.40
C LEU A 247 2.49 -4.69 0.91
N ALA A 248 2.39 -5.46 1.99
CA ALA A 248 3.46 -6.35 2.42
C ALA A 248 3.62 -7.54 1.46
N GLU A 249 2.53 -8.11 0.95
CA GLU A 249 2.54 -9.18 -0.07
C GLU A 249 3.07 -8.67 -1.42
N PHE A 250 2.79 -7.40 -1.77
CA PHE A 250 3.37 -6.74 -2.94
C PHE A 250 4.87 -6.42 -2.76
N ARG A 251 5.31 -6.05 -1.56
CA ARG A 251 6.73 -5.80 -1.23
C ARG A 251 7.54 -7.09 -1.05
N ALA A 252 6.91 -8.18 -0.62
CA ALA A 252 7.51 -9.51 -0.52
C ALA A 252 7.82 -10.10 -1.90
N ARG A 253 7.30 -9.50 -2.99
CA ARG A 253 7.88 -9.67 -4.32
C ARG A 253 9.19 -8.89 -4.33
N GLU A 254 10.24 -9.56 -3.90
CA GLU A 254 11.64 -9.13 -3.83
C GLU A 254 11.92 -7.92 -4.70
N THR A 255 12.31 -6.82 -4.05
CA THR A 255 12.86 -5.66 -4.72
C THR A 255 14.01 -6.13 -5.60
N LEU A 256 13.89 -6.00 -6.92
CA LEU A 256 14.92 -6.37 -7.90
C LEU A 256 16.34 -5.89 -7.51
N SER A 257 16.44 -4.82 -6.72
CA SER A 257 17.68 -4.30 -6.16
C SER A 257 18.39 -5.26 -5.19
N ASP A 258 17.66 -5.99 -4.35
CA ASP A 258 18.25 -6.86 -3.32
C ASP A 258 18.76 -8.16 -3.94
N VAL A 259 18.00 -8.71 -4.89
CA VAL A 259 18.38 -9.91 -5.66
C VAL A 259 19.65 -9.65 -6.49
N VAL A 260 19.73 -8.48 -7.14
CA VAL A 260 20.90 -8.10 -7.95
C VAL A 260 22.14 -7.89 -7.07
N LEU A 261 21.99 -7.26 -5.90
CA LEU A 261 23.11 -7.02 -4.99
C LEU A 261 23.65 -8.34 -4.39
N GLU A 262 22.77 -9.26 -3.98
CA GLU A 262 23.21 -10.59 -3.50
C GLU A 262 23.91 -11.41 -4.59
N GLU A 263 23.41 -11.35 -5.83
CA GLU A 263 24.00 -12.08 -6.94
C GLU A 263 25.39 -11.55 -7.31
N ASP A 264 25.58 -10.23 -7.26
CA ASP A 264 26.87 -9.57 -7.49
C ASP A 264 27.89 -9.88 -6.38
N LEU A 265 27.48 -9.84 -5.10
CA LEU A 265 28.32 -10.26 -3.97
C LEU A 265 28.73 -11.74 -4.05
N ARG A 266 27.82 -12.61 -4.54
CA ARG A 266 28.13 -14.03 -4.75
C ARG A 266 29.19 -14.22 -5.82
N ARG A 267 29.06 -13.51 -6.94
CA ARG A 267 30.03 -13.55 -8.05
C ARG A 267 31.39 -12.99 -7.66
N GLU A 268 31.44 -11.96 -6.82
CA GLU A 268 32.69 -11.40 -6.31
C GLU A 268 33.44 -12.41 -5.42
N ARG A 269 32.73 -13.07 -4.50
CA ARG A 269 33.30 -14.14 -3.66
C ARG A 269 33.82 -15.32 -4.46
N GLU A 270 33.10 -15.73 -5.50
CA GLU A 270 33.53 -16.81 -6.40
C GLU A 270 34.83 -16.43 -7.17
N ARG A 271 34.95 -15.18 -7.62
CA ARG A 271 36.16 -14.67 -8.29
C ARG A 271 37.37 -14.59 -7.35
N GLU A 272 37.16 -14.14 -6.12
CA GLU A 272 38.23 -14.07 -5.13
C GLU A 272 38.71 -15.46 -4.72
N ALA A 273 37.79 -16.41 -4.53
CA ALA A 273 38.11 -17.81 -4.29
C ALA A 273 38.90 -18.43 -5.45
N ALA A 274 38.52 -18.14 -6.70
CA ALA A 274 39.24 -18.62 -7.88
C ALA A 274 40.67 -18.03 -7.98
N ARG A 275 40.84 -16.75 -7.62
CA ARG A 275 42.16 -16.10 -7.60
C ARG A 275 43.08 -16.73 -6.55
N VAL A 276 42.57 -16.95 -5.34
CA VAL A 276 43.33 -17.60 -4.25
C VAL A 276 43.69 -19.04 -4.62
N ALA A 277 42.78 -19.78 -5.25
CA ALA A 277 43.06 -21.13 -5.71
C ALA A 277 44.16 -21.18 -6.79
N ALA A 278 44.15 -20.25 -7.75
CA ALA A 278 45.17 -20.15 -8.78
C ALA A 278 46.56 -19.80 -8.22
N GLU A 279 46.61 -18.91 -7.21
CA GLU A 279 47.86 -18.54 -6.53
C GLU A 279 48.46 -19.72 -5.75
N GLN A 280 47.62 -20.47 -5.02
CA GLN A 280 48.04 -21.68 -4.31
C GLN A 280 48.49 -22.80 -5.25
N GLN A 281 47.88 -22.91 -6.43
CA GLN A 281 48.30 -23.88 -7.44
C GLN A 281 49.68 -23.51 -8.00
N ALA A 282 49.90 -22.24 -8.34
CA ALA A 282 51.18 -21.75 -8.85
C ALA A 282 52.32 -21.92 -7.84
N GLU A 283 52.07 -21.70 -6.54
CA GLU A 283 53.07 -21.95 -5.49
C GLU A 283 53.43 -23.44 -5.37
N ARG A 284 52.45 -24.34 -5.49
CA ARG A 284 52.70 -25.79 -5.45
C ARG A 284 53.52 -26.26 -6.64
N GLU A 285 53.20 -25.77 -7.83
CA GLU A 285 53.93 -26.08 -9.07
C GLU A 285 55.37 -25.53 -9.02
N ALA A 286 55.58 -24.33 -8.47
CA ALA A 286 56.90 -23.75 -8.27
C ALA A 286 57.74 -24.58 -7.26
N ALA A 287 57.14 -24.99 -6.14
CA ALA A 287 57.82 -25.82 -5.14
C ALA A 287 58.18 -27.21 -5.69
N GLU A 288 57.32 -27.80 -6.54
CA GLU A 288 57.59 -29.08 -7.18
C GLU A 288 58.70 -28.96 -8.24
N ALA A 289 58.71 -27.89 -9.03
CA ALA A 289 59.79 -27.59 -9.97
C ALA A 289 61.13 -27.38 -9.26
N GLU A 290 61.15 -26.69 -8.12
CA GLU A 290 62.36 -26.50 -7.31
C GLU A 290 62.87 -27.83 -6.74
N ARG A 291 61.97 -28.72 -6.27
CA ARG A 291 62.34 -30.06 -5.81
C ARG A 291 62.95 -30.92 -6.92
N LEU A 292 62.33 -30.91 -8.11
CA LEU A 292 62.83 -31.63 -9.28
C LEU A 292 64.19 -31.08 -9.77
N ALA A 293 64.39 -29.76 -9.71
CA ALA A 293 65.68 -29.14 -10.04
C ALA A 293 66.79 -29.52 -9.04
N ALA A 294 66.47 -29.59 -7.75
CA ALA A 294 67.40 -30.03 -6.70
C ALA A 294 67.78 -31.51 -6.84
N GLU A 295 66.81 -32.38 -7.15
CA GLU A 295 67.04 -33.81 -7.43
C GLU A 295 67.92 -34.01 -8.68
N ALA A 296 67.68 -33.23 -9.74
CA ALA A 296 68.48 -33.28 -10.97
C ALA A 296 69.92 -32.75 -10.77
N ALA A 297 70.13 -31.77 -9.88
CA ALA A 297 71.45 -31.28 -9.51
C ALA A 297 72.23 -32.31 -8.67
N SER A 298 71.55 -33.03 -7.77
CA SER A 298 72.16 -34.10 -6.97
C SER A 298 72.53 -35.34 -7.79
N ALA A 299 71.93 -35.56 -8.96
CA ALA A 299 72.23 -36.69 -9.84
C ALA A 299 73.42 -36.44 -10.80
N LYS A 300 73.97 -35.21 -10.82
CA LYS A 300 75.08 -34.79 -11.69
C LYS A 300 76.41 -34.52 -10.96
N GLY A 301 76.46 -34.69 -9.64
CA GLY A 301 77.69 -34.63 -8.83
C GLY A 301 78.12 -36.02 -8.36
#